data_AF-A0A8T4RQS0-F1
#
_entry.id   AF-A0A8T4RQS0-F1
#
_cell.length_a   1.000
_cell.length_b   1.000
_cell.length_c   1.000
_cell.angle_alpha   90.00
_cell.angle_beta   90.00
_cell.angle_gamma   90.00
#
_symmetry.space_group_name_H-M   'P 1'
#
loop_
_entity.id
_entity.type
_entity.pdbx_description
1 polymer ?
#
loop_
_entity_poly.entity_id
_entity_poly.type
_entity_poly.pdbx_seq_one_letter_code
_entity_poly.pdbx_strand_id
1 'polypeptide(L)'
;MNQLNMDITSTFSKEEILNMFLTFYDTDWWINKTRTLQLLIEDGELLTKINQDKILMKFDKEKLKRSYQYELHMTSYHSSEALFGLLFAFLFEKDTPWVYLTEYRFENFNKLVEGIKNKGLGSIMKEEEISKFIQWLFFAGVTKKEFDDYEKIENSIEFVNKYLKSLAATLSDKKDYNSYKHGFRGLPIRSAITIQKQQVNVPPLESSGEACLYLDFDFENNNGSKKKRLKIVTKIYSYKTALNIIITNTQLIKNIIEVRKQMIIDKNNQITFGLFHDKKVKDIFHTELKDKPYHISKFQIK
;
A
#
# COMPACT_ATOMS: atom_id res chain seq x y z
N MET A 1 6.21 -25.22 9.19
CA MET A 1 6.87 -25.01 7.90
C MET A 1 8.07 -25.92 7.88
N ASN A 2 8.16 -26.86 6.95
CA ASN A 2 9.36 -27.67 6.79
C ASN A 2 10.42 -26.75 6.20
N GLN A 3 11.51 -26.53 6.93
CA GLN A 3 12.73 -25.97 6.36
C GLN A 3 13.17 -26.93 5.25
N LEU A 4 13.07 -26.48 4.01
CA LEU A 4 13.70 -27.16 2.89
C LEU A 4 15.21 -26.97 3.08
N ASN A 5 15.87 -27.93 3.72
CA ASN A 5 17.30 -28.14 3.58
C ASN A 5 17.54 -28.64 2.15
N MET A 6 17.46 -27.72 1.19
CA MET A 6 18.00 -27.93 -0.14
C MET A 6 19.47 -27.51 -0.09
N ASP A 7 20.38 -28.46 -0.35
CA ASP A 7 21.76 -28.13 -0.73
C ASP A 7 21.71 -27.43 -2.09
N ILE A 8 21.54 -26.11 -2.05
CA ILE A 8 21.61 -25.26 -3.23
C ILE A 8 23.10 -25.16 -3.59
N THR A 9 23.52 -25.88 -4.62
CA THR A 9 24.78 -25.63 -5.33
C THR A 9 24.64 -24.33 -6.11
N SER A 10 24.68 -23.22 -5.38
CA SER A 10 24.60 -21.88 -5.94
C SER A 10 25.98 -21.47 -6.47
N THR A 11 26.03 -20.91 -7.67
CA THR A 11 27.24 -20.25 -8.20
C THR A 11 27.65 -19.03 -7.37
N PHE A 12 26.72 -18.50 -6.57
CA PHE A 12 26.90 -17.35 -5.70
C PHE A 12 26.66 -17.72 -4.23
N SER A 13 27.53 -17.31 -3.34
CA SER A 13 27.28 -17.36 -1.89
C SER A 13 26.04 -16.56 -1.50
N LYS A 14 25.46 -16.86 -0.33
CA LYS A 14 24.34 -16.08 0.22
C LYS A 14 24.69 -14.60 0.38
N GLU A 15 25.93 -14.31 0.76
CA GLU A 15 26.44 -12.94 0.88
C GLU A 15 26.45 -12.22 -0.47
N GLU A 16 26.91 -12.88 -1.54
CA GLU A 16 26.88 -12.31 -2.89
C GLU A 16 25.44 -12.04 -3.35
N ILE A 17 24.50 -12.96 -3.09
CA ILE A 17 23.08 -12.77 -3.42
C ILE A 17 22.50 -11.56 -2.66
N LEU A 18 22.78 -11.45 -1.36
CA LEU A 18 22.34 -10.32 -0.55
C LEU A 18 22.94 -8.99 -1.05
N ASN A 19 24.23 -8.97 -1.38
CA ASN A 19 24.91 -7.79 -1.88
C ASN A 19 24.34 -7.34 -3.23
N MET A 20 24.09 -8.28 -4.14
CA MET A 20 23.41 -8.00 -5.41
C MET A 20 22.02 -7.42 -5.17
N PHE A 21 21.23 -8.04 -4.28
CA PHE A 21 19.89 -7.55 -3.96
C PHE A 21 19.92 -6.11 -3.45
N LEU A 22 20.77 -5.80 -2.47
CA LEU A 22 20.89 -4.45 -1.89
C LEU A 22 21.42 -3.42 -2.90
N THR A 23 22.27 -3.85 -3.84
CA THR A 23 22.84 -2.97 -4.86
C THR A 23 21.83 -2.61 -5.95
N PHE A 24 21.02 -3.59 -6.38
CA PHE A 24 20.11 -3.43 -7.51
C PHE A 24 18.67 -3.04 -7.11
N TYR A 25 18.32 -3.10 -5.83
CA TYR A 25 16.98 -2.69 -5.40
C TYR A 25 16.79 -1.18 -5.59
N ASP A 26 15.93 -0.79 -6.53
CA ASP A 26 15.58 0.62 -6.77
C ASP A 26 14.63 1.12 -5.68
N THR A 27 15.19 1.78 -4.66
CA THR A 27 14.42 2.37 -3.55
C THR A 27 13.67 3.64 -3.96
N ASP A 28 13.95 4.22 -5.13
CA ASP A 28 13.32 5.42 -5.66
C ASP A 28 12.15 5.13 -6.63
N TRP A 29 11.98 3.87 -7.05
CA TRP A 29 10.94 3.46 -7.99
C TRP A 29 9.55 4.02 -7.65
N TRP A 30 9.11 3.82 -6.40
CA TRP A 30 7.77 4.22 -5.95
C TRP A 30 7.58 5.73 -5.94
N ILE A 31 8.59 6.51 -5.50
CA ILE A 31 8.49 7.96 -5.48
C ILE A 31 8.56 8.55 -6.89
N ASN A 32 9.37 7.98 -7.78
CA ASN A 32 9.47 8.41 -9.17
C ASN A 32 8.17 8.15 -9.94
N LYS A 33 7.57 6.95 -9.78
CA LYS A 33 6.24 6.65 -10.32
C LYS A 33 5.19 7.63 -9.78
N THR A 34 5.21 7.88 -8.47
CA THR A 34 4.25 8.77 -7.80
C THR A 34 4.35 10.20 -8.29
N ARG A 35 5.57 10.76 -8.36
CA ARG A 35 5.82 12.12 -8.87
C ARG A 35 5.36 12.27 -10.31
N THR A 36 5.63 11.27 -11.15
CA THR A 36 5.17 11.27 -12.55
C THR A 36 3.64 11.34 -12.63
N LEU A 37 2.94 10.53 -11.82
CA LEU A 37 1.48 10.55 -11.77
C LEU A 37 0.93 11.86 -11.18
N GLN A 38 1.57 12.43 -10.16
CA GLN A 38 1.18 13.73 -9.60
C GLN A 38 1.29 14.84 -10.65
N LEU A 39 2.42 14.91 -11.37
CA LEU A 39 2.60 15.88 -12.45
C LEU A 39 1.50 15.72 -13.51
N LEU A 40 1.14 14.50 -13.89
CA LEU A 40 0.03 14.26 -14.83
C LEU A 40 -1.34 14.68 -14.29
N ILE A 41 -1.53 14.74 -12.97
CA ILE A 41 -2.80 15.14 -12.33
C ILE A 41 -2.89 16.66 -12.16
N GLU A 42 -1.75 17.30 -11.88
CA GLU A 42 -1.63 18.72 -11.55
C GLU A 42 -1.35 19.61 -12.78
N ASP A 43 -0.60 19.10 -13.76
CA ASP A 43 -0.24 19.83 -14.98
C ASP A 43 -1.27 19.62 -16.10
N GLY A 44 -2.18 20.59 -16.22
CA GLY A 44 -3.18 20.62 -17.29
C GLY A 44 -2.59 20.81 -18.69
N GLU A 45 -1.41 21.40 -18.83
CA GLU A 45 -0.74 21.57 -20.13
C GLU A 45 -0.17 20.25 -20.63
N LEU A 46 0.45 19.46 -19.74
CA LEU A 46 0.96 18.12 -20.07
C LEU A 46 -0.17 17.20 -20.54
N LEU A 47 -1.31 17.21 -19.85
CA LEU A 47 -2.52 16.49 -20.28
C LEU A 47 -3.03 16.98 -21.64
N THR A 48 -2.89 18.27 -21.93
CA THR A 48 -3.29 18.85 -23.22
C THR A 48 -2.40 18.37 -24.34
N LYS A 49 -1.07 18.32 -24.13
CA LYS A 49 -0.11 17.79 -25.10
C LYS A 49 -0.37 16.31 -25.40
N ILE A 50 -0.62 15.49 -24.38
CA ILE A 50 -1.00 14.07 -24.56
C ILE A 50 -2.27 13.93 -25.40
N ASN A 51 -3.26 14.80 -25.18
CA ASN A 51 -4.54 14.76 -25.92
C ASN A 51 -4.44 15.28 -27.38
N GLN A 52 -3.36 15.96 -27.73
CA GLN A 52 -3.10 16.46 -29.08
C GLN A 52 -2.27 15.49 -29.92
N ASP A 53 -1.72 14.44 -29.31
CA ASP A 53 -0.97 13.40 -30.01
C ASP A 53 -1.92 12.61 -30.93
N LYS A 54 -1.65 12.64 -32.24
CA LYS A 54 -2.49 12.04 -33.28
C LYS A 54 -2.49 10.51 -33.27
N ILE A 55 -1.55 9.89 -32.53
CA ILE A 55 -1.44 8.43 -32.41
C ILE A 55 -2.45 7.89 -31.40
N LEU A 56 -2.82 8.69 -30.40
CA LEU A 56 -3.74 8.31 -29.34
C LEU A 56 -5.15 8.84 -29.65
N MET A 57 -6.17 8.05 -29.36
CA MET A 57 -7.56 8.51 -29.48
C MET A 57 -7.76 9.77 -28.64
N LYS A 58 -8.55 10.74 -29.13
CA LYS A 58 -8.87 11.95 -28.35
C LYS A 58 -9.60 11.54 -27.07
N PHE A 59 -9.11 11.97 -25.91
CA PHE A 59 -9.68 11.62 -24.60
C PHE A 59 -10.21 12.86 -23.87
N ASP A 60 -11.20 12.64 -23.00
CA ASP A 60 -11.65 13.63 -22.03
C ASP A 60 -10.55 13.84 -20.97
N LYS A 61 -10.04 15.07 -20.84
CA LYS A 61 -8.97 15.43 -19.89
C LYS A 61 -9.36 15.12 -18.45
N GLU A 62 -10.63 15.34 -18.07
CA GLU A 62 -11.11 15.07 -16.72
C GLU A 62 -11.20 13.56 -16.46
N LYS A 63 -11.58 12.78 -17.47
CA LYS A 63 -11.55 11.30 -17.40
C LYS A 63 -10.12 10.77 -17.28
N LEU A 64 -9.18 11.38 -17.99
CA LEU A 64 -7.76 11.02 -17.94
C LEU A 64 -7.17 11.34 -16.56
N LYS A 65 -7.42 12.54 -16.03
CA LYS A 65 -7.05 12.93 -14.67
C LYS A 65 -7.57 11.95 -13.62
N ARG A 66 -8.87 11.60 -13.68
CA ARG A 66 -9.47 10.59 -12.79
C ARG A 66 -8.80 9.22 -12.90
N SER A 67 -8.39 8.84 -14.11
CA SER A 67 -7.68 7.57 -14.33
C SER A 67 -6.31 7.58 -13.65
N TYR A 68 -5.57 8.69 -13.69
CA TYR A 68 -4.29 8.81 -12.98
C TYR A 68 -4.44 8.91 -11.47
N GLN A 69 -5.49 9.57 -10.96
CA GLN A 69 -5.82 9.55 -9.53
C GLN A 69 -6.11 8.13 -9.04
N TYR A 70 -6.83 7.35 -9.84
CA TYR A 70 -7.08 5.94 -9.55
C TYR A 70 -5.80 5.09 -9.64
N GLU A 71 -4.91 5.37 -10.59
CA GLU A 71 -3.61 4.73 -10.69
C GLU A 71 -2.72 5.02 -9.47
N LEU A 72 -2.79 6.22 -8.88
CA LEU A 72 -2.14 6.53 -7.60
C LEU A 72 -2.72 5.69 -6.46
N HIS A 73 -4.05 5.60 -6.38
CA HIS A 73 -4.73 4.73 -5.41
C HIS A 73 -4.24 3.29 -5.50
N MET A 74 -4.13 2.74 -6.72
CA MET A 74 -3.61 1.39 -6.95
C MET A 74 -2.11 1.26 -6.68
N THR A 75 -1.34 2.31 -6.93
CA THR A 75 0.08 2.35 -6.59
C THR A 75 0.31 2.31 -5.08
N SER A 76 -0.64 2.83 -4.27
CA SER A 76 -0.57 2.67 -2.82
C SER A 76 -0.69 1.20 -2.39
N TYR A 77 -1.54 0.40 -3.04
CA TYR A 77 -1.62 -1.04 -2.81
C TYR A 77 -0.33 -1.76 -3.23
N HIS A 78 0.20 -1.47 -4.42
CA HIS A 78 1.45 -2.07 -4.89
C HIS A 78 2.64 -1.78 -3.96
N SER A 79 2.83 -0.51 -3.55
CA SER A 79 3.90 -0.13 -2.62
C SER A 79 3.72 -0.77 -1.24
N SER A 80 2.47 -0.99 -0.80
CA SER A 80 2.17 -1.70 0.44
C SER A 80 2.51 -3.18 0.34
N GLU A 81 2.19 -3.84 -0.79
CA GLU A 81 2.61 -5.23 -1.05
C GLU A 81 4.14 -5.34 -1.05
N ALA A 82 4.85 -4.38 -1.66
CA ALA A 82 6.31 -4.35 -1.66
C ALA A 82 6.91 -4.19 -0.25
N LEU A 83 6.37 -3.29 0.57
CA LEU A 83 6.84 -3.10 1.95
C LEU A 83 6.64 -4.37 2.79
N PHE A 84 5.46 -4.99 2.75
CA PHE A 84 5.21 -6.24 3.47
C PHE A 84 6.05 -7.40 2.91
N GLY A 85 6.20 -7.47 1.59
CA GLY A 85 7.05 -8.46 0.93
C GLY A 85 8.48 -8.39 1.45
N LEU A 86 9.06 -7.17 1.51
CA LEU A 86 10.39 -6.94 2.07
C LEU A 86 10.47 -7.30 3.56
N LEU A 87 9.48 -6.88 4.35
CA LEU A 87 9.41 -7.23 5.78
C LEU A 87 9.45 -8.74 5.97
N PHE A 88 8.65 -9.49 5.21
CA PHE A 88 8.62 -10.95 5.31
C PHE A 88 9.87 -11.61 4.75
N ALA A 89 10.45 -11.08 3.68
CA ALA A 89 11.70 -11.57 3.11
C ALA A 89 12.82 -11.50 4.14
N PHE A 90 12.98 -10.36 4.81
CA PHE A 90 13.98 -10.21 5.87
C PHE A 90 13.64 -10.94 7.17
N LEU A 91 12.36 -11.22 7.42
CA LEU A 91 11.96 -12.02 8.59
C LEU A 91 12.26 -13.51 8.39
N PHE A 92 11.97 -14.06 7.21
CA PHE A 92 12.03 -15.51 6.97
C PHE A 92 13.32 -15.96 6.26
N GLU A 93 13.87 -15.13 5.38
CA GLU A 93 15.00 -15.47 4.50
C GLU A 93 16.01 -14.30 4.45
N LYS A 94 16.46 -13.84 5.62
CA LYS A 94 17.28 -12.62 5.78
C LYS A 94 18.54 -12.58 4.90
N ASP A 95 19.13 -13.73 4.60
CA ASP A 95 20.36 -13.85 3.81
C ASP A 95 20.08 -13.96 2.31
N THR A 96 18.85 -14.28 1.92
CA THR A 96 18.42 -14.42 0.52
C THR A 96 17.02 -13.82 0.29
N PRO A 97 16.80 -12.53 0.65
CA PRO A 97 15.49 -11.90 0.58
C PRO A 97 14.94 -11.83 -0.85
N TRP A 98 15.81 -11.73 -1.85
CA TRP A 98 15.42 -11.78 -3.26
C TRP A 98 14.67 -13.08 -3.58
N VAL A 99 15.21 -14.23 -3.18
CA VAL A 99 14.61 -15.55 -3.45
C VAL A 99 13.24 -15.65 -2.80
N TYR A 100 13.08 -15.15 -1.57
CA TYR A 100 11.77 -15.10 -0.93
C TYR A 100 10.77 -14.31 -1.78
N LEU A 101 11.16 -13.12 -2.24
CA LEU A 101 10.30 -12.22 -3.02
C LEU A 101 9.83 -12.81 -4.35
N THR A 102 10.57 -13.76 -4.93
CA THR A 102 10.18 -14.44 -6.17
C THR A 102 9.35 -15.70 -5.93
N GLU A 103 9.49 -16.34 -4.78
CA GLU A 103 8.91 -17.66 -4.50
C GLU A 103 7.69 -17.64 -3.56
N TYR A 104 7.45 -16.55 -2.81
CA TYR A 104 6.37 -16.56 -1.83
C TYR A 104 5.01 -16.73 -2.50
N ARG A 105 4.16 -17.58 -1.90
CA ARG A 105 2.79 -17.78 -2.37
C ARG A 105 1.87 -16.67 -1.89
N PHE A 106 1.05 -16.15 -2.80
CA PHE A 106 0.15 -15.03 -2.50
C PHE A 106 -0.88 -15.35 -1.40
N GLU A 107 -1.33 -16.60 -1.28
CA GLU A 107 -2.24 -17.02 -0.21
C GLU A 107 -1.57 -16.91 1.17
N ASN A 108 -0.29 -17.26 1.26
CA ASN A 108 0.47 -17.16 2.51
C ASN A 108 0.73 -15.70 2.85
N PHE A 109 1.12 -14.89 1.86
CA PHE A 109 1.23 -13.44 2.02
C PHE A 109 -0.06 -12.83 2.59
N ASN A 110 -1.22 -13.18 2.02
CA ASN A 110 -2.52 -12.69 2.48
C ASN A 110 -2.84 -13.11 3.92
N LYS A 111 -2.51 -14.35 4.29
CA LYS A 111 -2.70 -14.83 5.67
C LYS A 111 -1.83 -14.05 6.67
N LEU A 112 -0.59 -13.73 6.31
CA LEU A 112 0.30 -12.95 7.18
C LEU A 112 -0.20 -11.51 7.32
N VAL A 113 -0.58 -10.86 6.22
CA VAL A 113 -1.16 -9.51 6.25
C VAL A 113 -2.45 -9.47 7.08
N GLU A 114 -3.35 -10.45 6.91
CA GLU A 114 -4.57 -10.55 7.72
C GLU A 114 -4.26 -10.80 9.21
N GLY A 115 -3.22 -11.57 9.51
CA GLY A 115 -2.70 -11.72 10.87
C GLY A 115 -2.28 -10.38 11.47
N ILE A 116 -1.49 -9.60 10.74
CA ILE A 116 -0.99 -8.28 11.16
C ILE A 116 -2.14 -7.29 11.35
N LYS A 117 -3.11 -7.26 10.45
CA LYS A 117 -4.32 -6.44 10.61
C LYS A 117 -5.00 -6.71 11.96
N ASN A 118 -5.16 -7.99 12.32
CA ASN A 118 -5.91 -8.38 13.51
C ASN A 118 -5.10 -8.20 14.81
N LYS A 119 -3.84 -8.65 14.84
CA LYS A 119 -3.02 -8.72 16.07
C LYS A 119 -1.76 -7.85 16.05
N GLY A 120 -1.52 -7.07 14.99
CA GLY A 120 -0.22 -6.42 14.77
C GLY A 120 0.88 -7.45 14.48
N LEU A 121 2.15 -7.05 14.61
CA LEU A 121 3.27 -7.98 14.43
C LEU A 121 3.28 -9.14 15.43
N GLY A 122 2.53 -9.04 16.53
CA GLY A 122 2.27 -10.15 17.47
C GLY A 122 1.60 -11.38 16.84
N SER A 123 1.10 -11.31 15.59
CA SER A 123 0.64 -12.50 14.85
C SER A 123 1.77 -13.38 14.33
N ILE A 124 2.98 -12.86 14.22
CA ILE A 124 4.12 -13.53 13.56
C ILE A 124 5.38 -13.62 14.44
N MET A 125 5.47 -12.83 15.51
CA MET A 125 6.57 -12.86 16.49
C MET A 125 6.04 -12.57 17.89
N LYS A 126 6.87 -12.79 18.92
CA LYS A 126 6.48 -12.49 20.30
C LYS A 126 6.51 -10.98 20.56
N GLU A 127 5.67 -10.50 21.47
CA GLU A 127 5.51 -9.05 21.73
C GLU A 127 6.83 -8.39 22.15
N GLU A 128 7.63 -9.08 22.97
CA GLU A 128 8.94 -8.62 23.44
C GLU A 128 10.02 -8.53 22.35
N GLU A 129 9.78 -9.14 21.18
CA GLU A 129 10.68 -9.12 20.03
C GLU A 129 10.32 -8.04 19.01
N ILE A 130 9.09 -7.51 19.04
CA ILE A 130 8.58 -6.58 18.02
C ILE A 130 9.46 -5.33 17.90
N SER A 131 9.72 -4.64 19.01
CA SER A 131 10.52 -3.40 18.98
C SER A 131 11.95 -3.65 18.50
N LYS A 132 12.54 -4.79 18.91
CA LYS A 132 13.89 -5.19 18.46
C LYS A 132 13.91 -5.51 16.97
N PHE A 133 12.88 -6.21 16.47
CA PHE A 133 12.74 -6.51 15.06
C PHE A 133 12.56 -5.24 14.22
N ILE A 134 11.68 -4.31 14.63
CA ILE A 134 11.49 -3.03 13.93
C ILE A 134 12.78 -2.22 13.94
N GLN A 135 13.49 -2.14 15.08
CA GLN A 135 14.78 -1.46 15.14
C GLN A 135 15.78 -2.09 14.17
N TRP A 136 15.94 -3.41 14.21
CA TRP A 136 16.83 -4.12 13.28
C TRP A 136 16.38 -3.98 11.81
N LEU A 137 15.08 -3.89 11.54
CA LEU A 137 14.57 -3.82 10.19
C LEU A 137 14.74 -2.43 9.58
N PHE A 138 14.47 -1.36 10.32
CA PHE A 138 14.39 0.01 9.78
C PHE A 138 15.47 0.97 10.29
N PHE A 139 16.15 0.63 11.39
CA PHE A 139 17.07 1.54 12.10
C PHE A 139 18.32 0.78 12.59
N ALA A 140 18.77 -0.22 11.83
CA ALA A 140 19.92 -1.04 12.21
C ALA A 140 21.19 -0.20 12.36
N GLY A 141 22.08 -0.64 13.26
CA GLY A 141 23.36 0.02 13.50
C GLY A 141 23.29 1.32 14.30
N VAL A 142 22.12 1.68 14.85
CA VAL A 142 21.97 2.88 15.71
C VAL A 142 21.78 2.46 17.16
N THR A 143 22.67 2.92 18.04
CA THR A 143 22.57 2.70 19.49
C THR A 143 22.38 4.00 20.28
N LYS A 144 21.97 3.88 21.56
CA LYS A 144 21.86 5.02 22.50
C LYS A 144 23.16 5.81 22.68
N LYS A 145 24.30 5.18 22.40
CA LYS A 145 25.62 5.84 22.51
C LYS A 145 25.99 6.66 21.29
N GLU A 146 25.42 6.33 20.13
CA GLU A 146 25.78 6.90 18.84
C GLU A 146 24.79 7.96 18.36
N PHE A 147 23.62 8.06 19.00
CA PHE A 147 22.57 8.99 18.62
C PHE A 147 21.96 9.65 19.86
N ASP A 148 22.31 10.92 20.07
CA ASP A 148 21.92 11.71 21.25
C ASP A 148 20.39 11.79 21.42
N ASP A 149 19.64 11.86 20.31
CA ASP A 149 18.18 11.94 20.29
C ASP A 149 17.50 10.56 20.18
N TYR A 150 18.00 9.54 20.87
CA TYR A 150 17.50 8.16 20.73
C TYR A 150 15.99 8.00 20.99
N GLU A 151 15.37 8.89 21.76
CA GLU A 151 13.91 8.97 21.92
C GLU A 151 13.19 9.10 20.56
N LYS A 152 13.77 9.79 19.58
CA LYS A 152 13.21 9.89 18.22
C LYS A 152 13.17 8.54 17.51
N ILE A 153 14.14 7.65 17.79
CA ILE A 153 14.14 6.28 17.26
C ILE A 153 13.04 5.47 17.95
N GLU A 154 12.94 5.54 19.27
CA GLU A 154 11.89 4.85 20.05
C GLU A 154 10.48 5.26 19.58
N ASN A 155 10.24 6.57 19.41
CA ASN A 155 9.00 7.11 18.86
C ASN A 155 8.75 6.66 17.41
N SER A 156 9.79 6.58 16.59
CA SER A 156 9.68 6.08 15.21
C SER A 156 9.34 4.59 15.17
N ILE A 157 9.89 3.78 16.08
CA ILE A 157 9.56 2.36 16.22
C ILE A 157 8.09 2.17 16.57
N GLU A 158 7.59 2.94 17.55
CA GLU A 158 6.18 2.91 17.94
C GLU A 158 5.27 3.31 16.77
N PHE A 159 5.63 4.38 16.04
CA PHE A 159 4.93 4.80 14.84
C PHE A 159 4.88 3.67 13.80
N VAL A 160 6.02 3.03 13.49
CA VAL A 160 6.10 1.96 12.48
C VAL A 160 5.22 0.78 12.87
N ASN A 161 5.23 0.36 14.14
CA ASN A 161 4.38 -0.75 14.59
C ASN A 161 2.89 -0.46 14.36
N LYS A 162 2.43 0.74 14.76
CA LYS A 162 1.05 1.18 14.53
C LYS A 162 0.74 1.32 13.04
N TYR A 163 1.67 1.88 12.27
CA TYR A 163 1.53 2.09 10.84
C TYR A 163 1.33 0.78 10.08
N LEU A 164 2.17 -0.23 10.34
CA LEU A 164 2.06 -1.55 9.69
C LEU A 164 0.72 -2.21 9.98
N LYS A 165 0.19 -2.10 11.21
CA LYS A 165 -1.15 -2.62 11.53
C LYS A 165 -2.25 -1.91 10.73
N SER A 166 -2.21 -0.58 10.65
CA SER A 166 -3.17 0.20 9.85
C SER A 166 -3.04 -0.09 8.34
N LEU A 167 -1.81 -0.20 7.84
CA LEU A 167 -1.53 -0.52 6.45
C LEU A 167 -2.05 -1.91 6.06
N ALA A 168 -1.87 -2.90 6.94
CA ALA A 168 -2.43 -4.23 6.75
C ALA A 168 -3.96 -4.20 6.66
N ALA A 169 -4.62 -3.37 7.48
CA ALA A 169 -6.06 -3.19 7.40
C ALA A 169 -6.51 -2.64 6.04
N THR A 170 -5.80 -1.64 5.51
CA THR A 170 -6.03 -1.08 4.16
C THR A 170 -5.78 -2.11 3.07
N LEU A 171 -4.66 -2.85 3.14
CA LEU A 171 -4.27 -3.85 2.14
C LEU A 171 -5.17 -5.08 2.13
N SER A 172 -5.75 -5.48 3.27
CA SER A 172 -6.73 -6.57 3.33
C SER A 172 -8.06 -6.21 2.67
N ASP A 173 -8.47 -4.93 2.68
CA ASP A 173 -9.65 -4.47 1.94
C ASP A 173 -9.31 -4.13 0.48
N LYS A 174 -9.09 -5.18 -0.32
CA LYS A 174 -8.52 -5.07 -1.68
C LYS A 174 -9.41 -5.57 -2.82
N LYS A 175 -10.73 -5.59 -2.64
CA LYS A 175 -11.64 -6.06 -3.71
C LYS A 175 -11.55 -5.20 -4.98
N ASP A 176 -11.41 -3.89 -4.80
CA ASP A 176 -11.19 -2.92 -5.88
C ASP A 176 -9.82 -3.14 -6.55
N TYR A 177 -8.77 -3.36 -5.76
CA TYR A 177 -7.43 -3.63 -6.27
C TYR A 177 -7.33 -4.98 -7.02
N ASN A 178 -7.97 -6.04 -6.52
CA ASN A 178 -8.04 -7.32 -7.23
C ASN A 178 -8.77 -7.18 -8.57
N SER A 179 -9.85 -6.38 -8.61
CA SER A 179 -10.57 -6.09 -9.86
C SER A 179 -9.67 -5.36 -10.86
N TYR A 180 -8.91 -4.37 -10.37
CA TYR A 180 -7.95 -3.61 -11.17
C TYR A 180 -6.86 -4.49 -11.83
N LYS A 181 -6.29 -5.46 -11.09
CA LYS A 181 -5.26 -6.38 -11.63
C LYS A 181 -5.73 -7.16 -12.87
N HIS A 182 -7.03 -7.36 -13.02
CA HIS A 182 -7.63 -8.09 -14.14
C HIS A 182 -8.21 -7.17 -15.22
N GLY A 183 -7.69 -5.95 -15.33
CA GLY A 183 -8.10 -5.00 -16.37
C GLY A 183 -9.47 -4.35 -16.12
N PHE A 184 -10.14 -4.70 -15.02
CA PHE A 184 -11.33 -4.03 -14.56
C PHE A 184 -10.90 -2.72 -13.91
N ARG A 185 -10.69 -1.69 -14.74
CA ARG A 185 -10.54 -0.32 -14.27
C ARG A 185 -11.85 0.03 -13.57
N GLY A 186 -11.92 -0.17 -12.25
CA GLY A 186 -13.10 0.16 -11.46
C GLY A 186 -13.51 1.57 -11.87
N LEU A 187 -14.73 1.69 -12.41
CA LEU A 187 -15.13 2.86 -13.18
C LEU A 187 -14.90 4.09 -12.30
N PRO A 188 -13.90 4.95 -12.63
CA PRO A 188 -13.61 6.08 -11.77
C PRO A 188 -14.72 7.10 -12.00
N ILE A 189 -15.67 7.11 -11.07
CA ILE A 189 -16.85 7.97 -11.10
C ILE A 189 -16.67 9.09 -10.07
N ARG A 190 -17.24 10.26 -10.35
CA ARG A 190 -17.57 11.18 -9.26
C ARG A 190 -18.67 10.53 -8.43
N SER A 191 -18.50 10.46 -7.12
CA SER A 191 -19.52 9.93 -6.22
C SER A 191 -20.70 10.91 -6.06
N ALA A 192 -21.48 11.19 -7.11
CA ALA A 192 -22.76 11.87 -6.92
C ALA A 192 -23.79 10.85 -6.45
N ILE A 193 -24.01 10.73 -5.14
CA ILE A 193 -25.14 9.95 -4.61
C ILE A 193 -26.41 10.73 -4.90
N THR A 194 -27.14 10.35 -5.95
CA THR A 194 -28.49 10.91 -6.21
C THR A 194 -29.52 10.02 -5.52
N ILE A 195 -29.98 10.42 -4.34
CA ILE A 195 -31.13 9.78 -3.69
C ILE A 195 -32.40 10.25 -4.41
N GLN A 196 -32.88 9.49 -5.41
CA GLN A 196 -34.28 9.63 -5.82
C GLN A 196 -35.16 8.91 -4.80
N LYS A 197 -35.55 9.61 -3.73
CA LYS A 197 -36.81 9.29 -3.06
C LYS A 197 -37.91 9.65 -4.04
N GLN A 198 -38.77 8.69 -4.40
CA GLN A 198 -40.05 9.02 -5.01
C GLN A 198 -40.71 10.08 -4.13
N GLN A 199 -40.90 11.27 -4.72
CA GLN A 199 -41.60 12.43 -4.15
C GLN A 199 -41.04 13.07 -2.87
N VAL A 200 -39.83 13.65 -2.91
CA VAL A 200 -39.58 14.88 -2.13
C VAL A 200 -38.59 15.76 -2.89
N ASN A 201 -38.95 17.02 -3.15
CA ASN A 201 -38.05 18.09 -3.62
C ASN A 201 -37.01 18.42 -2.54
N VAL A 202 -36.02 17.55 -2.35
CA VAL A 202 -34.80 17.87 -1.63
C VAL A 202 -33.69 17.99 -2.68
N PRO A 203 -32.93 19.10 -2.72
CA PRO A 203 -31.80 19.21 -3.62
C PRO A 203 -30.83 18.04 -3.35
N PRO A 204 -30.21 17.48 -4.40
CA PRO A 204 -29.27 16.38 -4.24
C PRO A 204 -28.15 16.80 -3.29
N LEU A 205 -27.91 16.00 -2.24
CA LEU A 205 -26.70 16.14 -1.43
C LEU A 205 -25.54 15.67 -2.31
N GLU A 206 -24.81 16.62 -2.92
CA GLU A 206 -23.60 16.33 -3.66
C GLU A 206 -22.48 15.97 -2.67
N SER A 207 -22.10 14.69 -2.58
CA SER A 207 -20.83 14.31 -1.93
C SER A 207 -19.72 14.37 -2.97
N SER A 208 -18.80 15.33 -2.87
CA SER A 208 -17.65 15.39 -3.77
C SER A 208 -16.55 14.42 -3.30
N GLY A 209 -16.33 13.34 -4.04
CA GLY A 209 -15.26 12.37 -3.76
C GLY A 209 -14.89 11.54 -4.99
N GLU A 210 -13.65 11.03 -5.02
CA GLU A 210 -13.24 10.04 -6.00
C GLU A 210 -13.75 8.66 -5.58
N ALA A 211 -14.40 7.95 -6.49
CA ALA A 211 -14.92 6.62 -6.19
C ALA A 211 -14.66 5.64 -7.33
N CYS A 212 -14.58 4.36 -6.97
CA CYS A 212 -14.52 3.26 -7.91
C CYS A 212 -15.73 2.33 -7.73
N LEU A 213 -16.17 1.74 -8.83
CA LEU A 213 -17.23 0.73 -8.86
C LEU A 213 -16.63 -0.66 -9.06
N TYR A 214 -17.11 -1.63 -8.29
CA TYR A 214 -16.86 -3.06 -8.55
C TYR A 214 -18.08 -3.91 -8.22
N LEU A 215 -18.11 -5.13 -8.75
CA LEU A 215 -19.16 -6.10 -8.45
C LEU A 215 -18.76 -6.96 -7.26
N ASP A 216 -19.73 -7.21 -6.38
CA ASP A 216 -19.57 -8.10 -5.24
C ASP A 216 -20.81 -8.96 -5.08
N PHE A 217 -20.71 -9.97 -4.22
CA PHE A 217 -21.87 -10.79 -3.86
C PHE A 217 -22.29 -10.52 -2.42
N ASP A 218 -23.59 -10.52 -2.20
CA ASP A 218 -24.19 -10.59 -0.87
C ASP A 218 -24.85 -11.95 -0.66
N PHE A 219 -24.95 -12.36 0.60
CA PHE A 219 -25.62 -13.59 0.98
C PHE A 219 -26.83 -13.24 1.84
N GLU A 220 -28.01 -13.40 1.26
CA GLU A 220 -29.24 -13.23 2.01
C GLU A 220 -29.69 -14.60 2.54
N ASN A 221 -29.82 -14.72 3.86
CA ASN A 221 -30.39 -15.89 4.49
C ASN A 221 -31.91 -15.77 4.43
N ASN A 222 -32.53 -16.46 3.47
CA ASN A 222 -33.98 -16.62 3.44
C ASN A 222 -34.32 -18.10 3.64
N ASN A 223 -34.99 -18.41 4.75
CA ASN A 223 -35.54 -19.72 5.08
C ASN A 223 -34.57 -20.89 4.85
N GLY A 224 -33.37 -20.82 5.43
CA GLY A 224 -32.37 -21.90 5.36
C GLY A 224 -31.62 -22.03 4.03
N SER A 225 -31.99 -21.28 2.99
CA SER A 225 -31.27 -21.23 1.72
C SER A 225 -30.43 -19.95 1.61
N LYS A 226 -29.10 -20.10 1.42
CA LYS A 226 -28.21 -18.98 1.12
C LYS A 226 -28.38 -18.60 -0.35
N LYS A 227 -29.13 -17.53 -0.63
CA LYS A 227 -29.20 -16.97 -1.98
C LYS A 227 -28.08 -15.95 -2.17
N LYS A 228 -27.22 -16.22 -3.16
CA LYS A 228 -26.16 -15.30 -3.60
C LYS A 228 -26.79 -14.22 -4.47
N ARG A 229 -26.66 -12.94 -4.09
CA ARG A 229 -27.14 -11.81 -4.87
C ARG A 229 -25.98 -10.96 -5.36
N LEU A 230 -26.04 -10.53 -6.61
CA LEU A 230 -25.06 -9.58 -7.17
C LEU A 230 -25.36 -8.18 -6.63
N LYS A 231 -24.31 -7.45 -6.22
CA LYS A 231 -24.40 -6.02 -5.85
C LYS A 231 -23.29 -5.23 -6.53
N ILE A 232 -23.60 -3.98 -6.86
CA ILE A 232 -22.60 -2.98 -7.25
C ILE A 232 -22.14 -2.29 -5.97
N VAL A 233 -20.83 -2.24 -5.76
CA VAL A 233 -20.21 -1.55 -4.63
C VAL A 233 -19.51 -0.30 -5.12
N THR A 234 -19.82 0.82 -4.48
CA THR A 234 -19.10 2.09 -4.64
C THR A 234 -18.14 2.23 -3.48
N LYS A 235 -16.84 2.30 -3.76
CA LYS A 235 -15.79 2.55 -2.77
C LYS A 235 -15.18 3.91 -3.01
N ILE A 236 -15.28 4.78 -2.01
CA ILE A 236 -14.66 6.10 -2.02
C ILE A 236 -13.18 5.93 -1.68
N TYR A 237 -12.33 6.66 -2.39
CA TYR A 237 -10.91 6.73 -2.12
C TYR A 237 -10.44 8.19 -2.11
N SER A 238 -9.23 8.41 -1.59
CA SER A 238 -8.56 9.71 -1.60
C SER A 238 -7.17 9.50 -2.20
N TYR A 239 -6.90 10.08 -3.37
CA TYR A 239 -5.53 10.01 -3.91
C TYR A 239 -4.52 10.68 -2.97
N LYS A 240 -4.93 11.65 -2.13
CA LYS A 240 -4.05 12.26 -1.12
C LYS A 240 -3.65 11.26 -0.02
N THR A 241 -4.60 10.45 0.46
CA THR A 241 -4.27 9.33 1.36
C THR A 241 -3.34 8.35 0.66
N ALA A 242 -3.59 8.03 -0.61
CA ALA A 242 -2.72 7.16 -1.40
C ALA A 242 -1.28 7.72 -1.50
N LEU A 243 -1.12 9.02 -1.73
CA LEU A 243 0.17 9.70 -1.74
C LEU A 243 0.90 9.58 -0.41
N ASN A 244 0.22 9.86 0.71
CA ASN A 244 0.81 9.74 2.04
C ASN A 244 1.28 8.30 2.34
N ILE A 245 0.49 7.31 1.91
CA ILE A 245 0.86 5.89 2.03
C ILE A 245 2.11 5.60 1.19
N ILE A 246 2.14 6.00 -0.09
CA ILE A 246 3.28 5.70 -0.97
C ILE A 246 4.57 6.37 -0.47
N ILE A 247 4.50 7.63 -0.03
CA ILE A 247 5.66 8.35 0.53
C ILE A 247 6.17 7.65 1.78
N THR A 248 5.27 7.27 2.69
CA THR A 248 5.64 6.57 3.93
C THR A 248 6.24 5.19 3.63
N ASN A 249 5.61 4.41 2.74
CA ASN A 249 6.14 3.13 2.28
C ASN A 249 7.52 3.27 1.65
N THR A 250 7.72 4.27 0.78
CA THR A 250 9.01 4.51 0.13
C THR A 250 10.10 4.81 1.16
N GLN A 251 9.81 5.65 2.15
CA GLN A 251 10.77 5.97 3.20
C GLN A 251 11.12 4.75 4.06
N LEU A 252 10.14 3.90 4.37
CA LEU A 252 10.37 2.64 5.09
C LEU A 252 11.17 1.62 4.27
N ILE A 253 10.87 1.48 2.97
CA ILE A 253 11.62 0.62 2.06
C ILE A 253 13.08 1.10 1.95
N LYS A 254 13.30 2.41 1.81
CA LYS A 254 14.64 3.02 1.86
C LYS A 254 15.36 2.68 3.15
N ASN A 255 14.71 2.82 4.31
CA ASN A 255 15.30 2.44 5.59
C ASN A 255 15.68 0.95 5.65
N ILE A 256 14.88 0.04 5.05
CA ILE A 256 15.22 -1.39 5.00
C ILE A 256 16.50 -1.61 4.18
N ILE A 257 16.57 -1.04 2.98
CA ILE A 257 17.61 -1.34 1.99
C ILE A 257 18.89 -0.54 2.26
N GLU A 258 18.79 0.79 2.37
CA GLU A 258 19.94 1.68 2.43
C GLU A 258 20.74 1.52 3.74
N VAL A 259 20.07 1.32 4.87
CA VAL A 259 20.76 1.06 6.15
C VAL A 259 21.59 -0.22 6.05
N ARG A 260 21.04 -1.29 5.47
CA ARG A 260 21.77 -2.55 5.26
C ARG A 260 22.91 -2.38 4.27
N LYS A 261 22.69 -1.66 3.17
CA LYS A 261 23.73 -1.36 2.18
C LYS A 261 24.89 -0.60 2.82
N GLN A 262 24.61 0.42 3.62
CA GLN A 262 25.62 1.20 4.34
C GLN A 262 26.42 0.34 5.34
N MET A 263 25.75 -0.56 6.05
CA MET A 263 26.38 -1.44 7.04
C MET A 263 27.21 -2.59 6.42
N ILE A 264 26.73 -3.18 5.33
CA ILE A 264 27.30 -4.42 4.77
C ILE A 264 28.28 -4.11 3.63
N ILE A 265 27.89 -3.22 2.72
CA ILE A 265 28.61 -2.97 1.46
C ILE A 265 29.52 -1.75 1.62
N ASP A 266 28.95 -0.59 1.93
CA ASP A 266 29.71 0.66 1.91
C ASP A 266 30.70 0.74 3.07
N LYS A 267 30.39 0.08 4.21
CA LYS A 267 31.18 0.08 5.45
C LYS A 267 31.62 1.48 5.89
N ASN A 268 30.85 2.49 5.50
CA ASN A 268 31.08 3.87 5.90
C ASN A 268 30.60 4.03 7.35
N ASN A 269 31.32 4.80 8.15
CA ASN A 269 30.95 5.11 9.54
C ASN A 269 29.71 6.03 9.66
N GLN A 270 28.91 6.17 8.60
CA GLN A 270 27.75 7.05 8.55
C GLN A 270 26.54 6.26 8.08
N ILE A 271 25.51 6.20 8.94
CA ILE A 271 24.23 5.60 8.62
C ILE A 271 23.20 6.72 8.43
N THR A 272 22.47 6.69 7.32
CA THR A 272 21.41 7.64 7.00
C THR A 272 20.08 6.91 6.86
N PHE A 273 19.07 7.38 7.59
CA PHE A 273 17.72 6.83 7.58
C PHE A 273 16.69 7.93 7.85
N GLY A 274 15.45 7.68 7.43
CA GLY A 274 14.31 8.54 7.71
C GLY A 274 13.71 8.30 9.10
N LEU A 275 13.39 9.37 9.82
CA LEU A 275 12.67 9.33 11.10
C LEU A 275 11.16 9.57 10.90
N PHE A 276 10.38 9.12 11.88
CA PHE A 276 8.91 9.25 11.91
C PHE A 276 8.36 9.77 13.25
N HIS A 277 9.24 10.23 14.15
CA HIS A 277 8.93 10.70 15.50
C HIS A 277 7.87 11.81 15.59
N ASP A 278 7.74 12.62 14.55
CA ASP A 278 6.81 13.75 14.44
C ASP A 278 5.49 13.39 13.71
N LYS A 279 5.42 12.18 13.13
CA LYS A 279 4.25 11.73 12.36
C LYS A 279 3.25 10.98 13.23
N LYS A 280 1.97 11.13 12.90
CA LYS A 280 0.90 10.30 13.49
C LYS A 280 0.28 9.45 12.40
N VAL A 281 0.06 8.17 12.71
CA VAL A 281 -0.56 7.21 11.77
C VAL A 281 -1.88 7.72 11.22
N LYS A 282 -2.69 8.36 12.06
CA LYS A 282 -3.97 8.96 11.65
C LYS A 282 -3.83 9.99 10.53
N ASP A 283 -2.73 10.76 10.49
CA ASP A 283 -2.54 11.82 9.50
C ASP A 283 -2.21 11.23 8.10
N ILE A 284 -1.77 9.97 8.05
CA ILE A 284 -1.52 9.25 6.80
C ILE A 284 -2.82 8.69 6.23
N PHE A 285 -3.62 8.03 7.07
CA PHE A 285 -4.83 7.34 6.63
C PHE A 285 -6.08 8.23 6.61
N HIS A 286 -6.09 9.34 7.36
CA HIS A 286 -7.15 10.33 7.38
C HIS A 286 -6.65 11.66 6.81
N THR A 287 -6.75 11.82 5.49
CA THR A 287 -7.05 13.15 4.96
C THR A 287 -8.55 13.34 5.10
N GLU A 288 -9.01 14.46 5.65
CA GLU A 288 -10.43 14.77 5.80
C GLU A 288 -11.15 14.56 4.46
N LEU A 289 -11.80 13.40 4.31
CA LEU A 289 -12.93 13.28 3.42
C LEU A 289 -13.99 14.13 4.10
N LYS A 290 -14.26 15.32 3.54
CA LYS A 290 -15.29 16.22 4.07
C LYS A 290 -16.66 15.56 4.18
N ASP A 291 -16.86 14.39 3.56
CA ASP A 291 -18.10 13.63 3.64
C ASP A 291 -17.85 12.18 4.01
N LYS A 292 -18.57 11.72 5.04
CA LYS A 292 -18.63 10.32 5.46
C LYS A 292 -19.16 9.46 4.29
N PRO A 293 -18.66 8.23 4.08
CA PRO A 293 -19.24 7.33 3.09
C PRO A 293 -20.68 7.02 3.47
N TYR A 294 -21.62 7.43 2.62
CA TYR A 294 -22.99 6.97 2.68
C TYR A 294 -23.13 5.71 1.82
N HIS A 295 -23.57 4.63 2.43
CA HIS A 295 -24.11 3.49 1.70
C HIS A 295 -25.54 3.82 1.24
N ILE A 296 -25.90 3.39 0.02
CA ILE A 296 -27.16 2.69 -0.35
C ILE A 296 -27.41 2.77 -1.87
N SER A 297 -27.65 1.63 -2.51
CA SER A 297 -28.88 1.35 -3.28
C SER A 297 -28.96 -0.12 -3.68
N LYS A 298 -30.01 -0.80 -3.22
CA LYS A 298 -30.42 -2.14 -3.68
C LYS A 298 -31.02 -2.00 -5.07
N PHE A 299 -30.45 -2.64 -6.08
CA PHE A 299 -31.13 -2.81 -7.37
C PHE A 299 -31.84 -4.16 -7.39
N GLN A 300 -33.17 -4.14 -7.53
CA GLN A 300 -33.90 -5.30 -8.03
C GLN A 300 -33.82 -5.24 -9.56
N ILE A 301 -33.08 -6.17 -10.15
CA ILE A 301 -33.17 -6.43 -11.59
C ILE A 301 -34.52 -7.13 -11.79
N LYS A 302 -35.43 -6.49 -12.54
CA LYS A 302 -36.65 -7.10 -13.05
C LYS A 302 -36.33 -7.98 -14.25
#